data_AF-A0AAE6BFK5-F1
#
_entry.id   AF-A0AAE6BFK5-F1
#
_cell.length_a   1.000
_cell.length_b   1.000
_cell.length_c   1.000
_cell.angle_alpha   90.00
_cell.angle_beta   90.00
_cell.angle_gamma   90.00
#
_symmetry.space_group_name_H-M   'P 1'
#
loop_
_entity.id
_entity.type
_entity.pdbx_description
1 polymer ?
#
loop_
_entity_poly.entity_id
_entity_poly.type
_entity_poly.pdbx_seq_one_letter_code
_entity_poly.pdbx_strand_id
1 'polypeptide(L)'
;MARLVVPQSAITGRLASAKSLKNLPPDDYRDRLVKYIPAESVALYVAVDKMVNSHYGLSALTTDSVISTQAVIVSWVILALGIIGTPIYLRQRKLPGQPWVLNASISTIAFVLWAYTLSGSVFLVHGWYSVFAAGLLAPIFTFVAGFFEPRPE
;
A
#
# COMPACT_ATOMS: atom_id res chain seq x y z
N MET A 1 -1.32 -12.24 15.04
CA MET A 1 -0.40 -11.08 14.97
C MET A 1 -1.22 -9.82 14.70
N ALA A 2 -0.86 -8.69 15.30
CA ALA A 2 -1.49 -7.41 14.96
C ALA A 2 -1.10 -7.00 13.53
N ARG A 3 -2.07 -6.52 12.74
CA ARG A 3 -1.84 -6.11 11.35
C ARG A 3 -0.97 -4.86 11.25
N LEU A 4 -1.09 -3.97 12.23
CA LEU A 4 -0.35 -2.72 12.31
C LEU A 4 0.89 -2.87 13.19
N VAL A 5 1.89 -2.01 12.95
CA VAL A 5 3.12 -1.91 13.74
C VAL A 5 2.81 -1.62 15.21
N VAL A 6 3.44 -2.37 16.10
CA VAL A 6 3.42 -2.21 17.56
C VAL A 6 4.75 -1.57 17.96
N PRO A 7 4.77 -0.28 18.35
CA PRO A 7 6.01 0.41 18.65
C PRO A 7 6.55 0.02 20.03
N GLN A 8 7.88 0.03 20.18
CA GLN A 8 8.60 -0.20 21.44
C GLN A 8 8.17 0.77 22.53
N SER A 9 7.86 2.02 22.16
CA SER A 9 7.38 3.04 23.08
C SER A 9 6.00 2.74 23.67
N ALA A 10 5.16 1.93 23.01
CA ALA A 10 3.85 1.54 23.54
C ALA A 10 3.94 0.60 24.74
N ILE A 11 5.10 -0.02 24.95
CA ILE A 11 5.36 -0.94 26.08
C ILE A 11 5.88 -0.16 27.30
N THR A 12 6.59 0.95 27.08
CA THR A 12 7.32 1.69 28.12
C THR A 12 6.51 2.85 28.73
N GLY A 13 5.49 3.34 28.02
CA GLY A 13 4.65 4.48 28.45
C GLY A 13 3.24 4.08 28.92
N ARG A 14 2.55 5.04 29.58
CA ARG A 14 1.17 5.02 30.12
C ARG A 14 0.03 4.64 29.12
N LEU A 15 0.32 3.94 28.04
CA LEU A 15 -0.67 3.37 27.10
C LEU A 15 -1.32 2.08 27.62
N ALA A 16 -1.08 1.75 28.89
CA ALA A 16 -1.61 0.61 29.63
C ALA A 16 -3.13 0.68 29.93
N SER A 17 -3.95 1.28 29.05
CA SER A 17 -5.41 1.16 29.15
C SER A 17 -5.98 0.09 28.21
N ALA A 18 -5.24 -0.35 27.18
CA ALA A 18 -5.69 -1.43 26.31
C ALA A 18 -4.99 -2.75 26.68
N LYS A 19 -5.73 -3.63 27.37
CA LYS A 19 -5.36 -5.03 27.68
C LYS A 19 -4.88 -5.85 26.45
N SER A 20 -5.08 -5.34 25.22
CA SER A 20 -4.75 -5.99 23.96
C SER A 20 -3.38 -5.66 23.36
N LEU A 21 -2.81 -4.45 23.57
CA LEU A 21 -1.50 -4.07 23.00
C LEU A 21 -0.33 -4.41 23.92
N LYS A 22 -0.54 -4.33 25.24
CA LYS A 22 0.49 -4.60 26.25
C LYS A 22 1.01 -6.05 26.25
N ASN A 23 0.21 -6.98 25.72
CA ASN A 23 0.54 -8.40 25.66
C ASN A 23 1.23 -8.80 24.35
N LEU A 24 1.44 -7.87 23.42
CA LEU A 24 2.12 -8.14 22.16
C LEU A 24 3.59 -7.72 22.29
N PRO A 25 4.53 -8.55 21.80
CA PRO A 25 5.91 -8.13 21.69
C PRO A 25 6.01 -6.94 20.73
N PRO A 26 6.97 -6.03 20.96
CA PRO A 26 7.21 -4.93 20.05
C PRO A 26 7.77 -5.45 18.73
N ASP A 27 7.46 -4.76 17.64
CA ASP A 27 7.92 -5.14 16.32
C ASP A 27 9.36 -4.69 16.07
N ASP A 28 10.18 -5.61 15.57
CA ASP A 28 11.52 -5.29 15.09
C ASP A 28 11.47 -4.74 13.64
N TYR A 29 12.61 -4.30 13.11
CA TYR A 29 12.72 -3.78 11.75
C TYR A 29 12.07 -4.70 10.69
N ARG A 30 12.29 -6.02 10.79
CA ARG A 30 11.71 -7.00 9.87
C ARG A 30 10.17 -7.04 9.94
N ASP A 31 9.61 -6.96 11.14
CA ASP A 31 8.16 -6.94 11.32
C ASP A 31 7.56 -5.65 10.74
N ARG A 32 8.25 -4.51 10.91
CA ARG A 32 7.86 -3.24 10.30
C ARG A 32 7.86 -3.30 8.78
N LEU A 33 8.91 -3.86 8.17
CA LEU A 33 8.99 -4.06 6.72
C LEU A 33 7.75 -4.81 6.20
N VAL A 34 7.40 -5.93 6.84
CA VAL A 34 6.27 -6.76 6.41
C VAL A 34 4.95 -6.04 6.62
N LYS A 35 4.76 -5.36 7.76
CA LYS A 35 3.49 -4.70 8.10
C LYS A 35 3.21 -3.47 7.25
N TYR A 36 4.23 -2.77 6.77
CA TYR A 36 4.06 -1.63 5.88
C TYR A 36 3.71 -2.01 4.43
N ILE A 37 3.80 -3.28 4.05
CA ILE A 37 3.31 -3.74 2.76
C ILE A 37 1.78 -3.94 2.86
N PRO A 38 0.96 -3.20 2.09
CA PRO A 38 -0.49 -3.37 2.07
C PRO A 38 -0.89 -4.55 1.17
N ALA A 39 -0.45 -5.76 1.52
CA ALA A 39 -0.57 -6.95 0.67
C ALA A 39 -2.03 -7.24 0.25
N GLU A 40 -3.00 -7.03 1.14
CA GLU A 40 -4.42 -7.25 0.86
C GLU A 40 -4.95 -6.27 -0.20
N SER A 41 -4.61 -4.98 -0.07
CA SER A 41 -5.02 -3.94 -1.02
C SER A 41 -4.32 -4.11 -2.38
N VAL A 42 -3.04 -4.48 -2.38
CA VAL A 42 -2.29 -4.79 -3.61
C VAL A 42 -2.87 -6.01 -4.31
N ALA A 43 -3.19 -7.09 -3.58
CA ALA A 43 -3.78 -8.29 -4.16
C ALA A 43 -5.14 -7.98 -4.83
N LEU A 44 -6.01 -7.24 -4.14
CA LEU A 44 -7.29 -6.80 -4.71
C LEU A 44 -7.08 -5.95 -5.96
N TYR A 45 -6.20 -4.95 -5.88
CA TYR A 45 -5.90 -4.05 -6.99
C TYR A 45 -5.40 -4.83 -8.20
N VAL A 46 -4.41 -5.70 -8.04
CA VAL A 46 -3.81 -6.47 -9.14
C VAL A 46 -4.84 -7.36 -9.81
N ALA A 47 -5.68 -8.05 -9.02
CA ALA A 47 -6.71 -8.92 -9.57
C ALA A 47 -7.65 -8.16 -10.52
N VAL A 48 -8.14 -6.99 -10.08
CA VAL A 48 -9.07 -6.17 -10.89
C VAL A 48 -8.34 -5.46 -12.02
N ASP A 49 -7.17 -4.89 -11.77
CA ASP A 49 -6.36 -4.15 -12.75
C ASP A 49 -5.94 -5.03 -13.93
N LYS A 50 -5.56 -6.29 -13.69
CA LYS A 50 -5.18 -7.21 -14.77
C LYS A 50 -6.36 -7.65 -15.62
N MET A 51 -7.57 -7.70 -15.07
CA MET A 51 -8.78 -7.89 -15.89
C MET A 51 -9.02 -6.70 -16.80
N VAL A 52 -8.84 -5.47 -16.31
CA VAL A 52 -8.98 -4.24 -17.10
C VAL A 52 -7.91 -4.15 -18.19
N ASN A 53 -6.66 -4.40 -17.84
CA ASN A 53 -5.56 -4.42 -18.79
C ASN A 53 -5.82 -5.43 -19.91
N SER A 54 -6.23 -6.65 -19.56
CA SER A 54 -6.57 -7.70 -20.53
C SER A 54 -7.76 -7.29 -21.42
N HIS A 55 -8.83 -6.75 -20.84
CA HIS A 55 -10.03 -6.36 -21.58
C HIS A 55 -9.77 -5.24 -22.61
N TYR A 56 -8.95 -4.25 -22.25
CA TYR A 56 -8.65 -3.10 -23.11
C TYR A 56 -7.31 -3.22 -23.87
N GLY A 57 -6.58 -4.33 -23.72
CA GLY A 57 -5.30 -4.57 -24.41
C GLY A 57 -4.17 -3.61 -24.02
N LEU A 58 -4.13 -3.13 -22.77
CA LEU A 58 -3.30 -1.98 -22.37
C LEU A 58 -1.79 -2.28 -22.40
N SER A 59 -1.39 -3.52 -22.18
CA SER A 59 0.02 -3.94 -22.27
C SER A 59 0.60 -3.93 -23.68
N ALA A 60 -0.24 -3.85 -24.73
CA ALA A 60 0.18 -3.79 -26.12
C ALA A 60 0.12 -2.37 -26.72
N LEU A 61 -0.11 -1.35 -25.88
CA LEU A 61 -0.15 0.03 -26.33
C LEU A 61 1.19 0.45 -26.92
N THR A 62 1.11 1.15 -28.05
CA THR A 62 2.21 1.81 -28.74
C THR A 62 1.97 3.32 -28.77
N THR A 63 2.95 4.10 -29.21
CA THR A 63 2.86 5.57 -29.24
C THR A 63 1.65 6.09 -30.03
N ASP A 64 1.20 5.37 -31.05
CA ASP A 64 0.09 5.77 -31.92
C ASP A 64 -1.25 5.12 -31.53
N SER A 65 -1.30 4.38 -30.43
CA SER A 65 -2.51 3.67 -30.03
C SER A 65 -3.61 4.64 -29.57
N VAL A 66 -4.81 4.48 -30.12
CA VAL A 66 -6.00 5.21 -29.66
C VAL A 66 -6.51 4.58 -28.37
N ILE A 67 -6.47 5.34 -27.27
CA ILE A 67 -6.88 4.88 -25.95
C ILE A 67 -8.35 5.20 -25.73
N SER A 68 -9.13 4.19 -25.34
CA SER A 68 -10.54 4.38 -24.95
C SER A 68 -10.65 5.24 -23.69
N THR A 69 -11.49 6.27 -23.71
CA THR A 69 -11.82 7.09 -22.54
C THR A 69 -12.32 6.24 -21.37
N GLN A 70 -13.03 5.16 -21.64
CA GLN A 70 -13.53 4.24 -20.61
C GLN A 70 -12.37 3.52 -19.90
N ALA A 71 -11.34 3.10 -20.63
CA ALA A 71 -10.16 2.47 -20.06
C ALA A 71 -9.43 3.42 -19.10
N VAL A 72 -9.32 4.70 -19.47
CA VAL A 72 -8.75 5.75 -18.60
C VAL A 72 -9.56 5.91 -17.32
N ILE A 73 -10.88 6.09 -17.45
CA ILE A 73 -11.77 6.30 -16.30
C ILE A 73 -11.72 5.09 -15.34
N VAL A 74 -11.86 3.87 -15.86
CA VAL A 74 -11.86 2.65 -15.04
C VAL A 74 -10.51 2.44 -14.34
N SER A 75 -9.40 2.70 -15.03
CA SER A 75 -8.06 2.61 -14.44
C SER A 75 -7.88 3.56 -13.25
N TRP A 76 -8.38 4.79 -13.38
CA TRP A 76 -8.37 5.77 -12.28
C TRP A 76 -9.26 5.36 -11.11
N VAL A 77 -10.46 4.85 -11.39
CA VAL A 77 -11.40 4.39 -10.36
C VAL A 77 -10.78 3.26 -9.53
N ILE A 78 -10.17 2.26 -10.17
CA ILE A 78 -9.56 1.12 -9.47
C ILE A 78 -8.35 1.57 -8.64
N LEU A 79 -7.51 2.46 -9.17
CA LEU A 79 -6.41 3.05 -8.40
C LEU A 79 -6.94 3.82 -7.18
N ALA A 80 -7.94 4.67 -7.37
CA ALA A 80 -8.55 5.47 -6.31
C ALA A 80 -9.18 4.59 -5.22
N LEU A 81 -9.86 3.50 -5.60
CA LEU A 81 -10.38 2.51 -4.67
C LEU A 81 -9.29 1.89 -3.82
N GLY A 82 -8.11 1.61 -4.38
CA GLY A 82 -6.97 1.11 -3.61
C GLY A 82 -6.37 2.17 -2.69
N ILE A 83 -6.18 3.42 -3.16
CA ILE A 83 -5.64 4.54 -2.37
C ILE A 83 -6.54 4.86 -1.17
N ILE A 84 -7.87 4.87 -1.37
CA ILE A 84 -8.85 5.18 -0.33
C ILE A 84 -9.13 3.94 0.53
N GLY A 85 -9.18 2.76 -0.08
CA GLY A 85 -9.45 1.50 0.61
C GLY A 85 -8.35 1.08 1.57
N THR A 86 -7.07 1.32 1.23
CA THR A 86 -5.91 0.99 2.08
C THR A 86 -6.00 1.62 3.49
N PRO A 87 -6.13 2.95 3.65
CA PRO A 87 -6.21 3.57 4.97
C PRO A 87 -7.52 3.23 5.69
N ILE A 88 -8.64 3.06 4.97
CA ILE A 88 -9.92 2.64 5.58
C ILE A 88 -9.79 1.23 6.17
N TYR A 89 -9.23 0.30 5.41
CA TYR A 89 -8.99 -1.08 5.86
C TYR A 89 -8.08 -1.11 7.10
N LEU A 90 -6.95 -0.40 7.06
CA LEU A 90 -6.03 -0.35 8.20
C LEU A 90 -6.65 0.30 9.43
N ARG A 91 -7.47 1.34 9.25
CA ARG A 91 -8.23 1.95 10.35
C ARG A 91 -9.21 0.97 10.99
N GLN A 92 -9.84 0.09 10.24
CA GLN A 92 -10.75 -0.93 10.77
C GLN A 92 -10.01 -2.09 11.47
N ARG A 93 -8.75 -2.34 11.08
CA ARG A 93 -7.90 -3.42 11.63
C ARG A 93 -7.05 -3.00 12.84
N LYS A 94 -7.05 -1.72 13.21
CA LYS A 94 -6.25 -1.22 14.33
C LYS A 94 -6.77 -1.76 15.67
N LEU A 95 -5.86 -2.02 16.60
CA LEU A 95 -6.23 -2.29 17.98
C LEU A 95 -6.58 -0.99 18.73
N PRO A 96 -7.38 -1.05 19.81
CA PRO A 96 -7.68 0.11 20.63
C PRO A 96 -6.40 0.78 21.15
N GLY A 97 -6.23 2.09 20.90
CA GLY A 97 -5.05 2.85 21.31
C GLY A 97 -3.79 2.63 20.45
N GLN A 98 -3.88 1.91 19.33
CA GLN A 98 -2.74 1.69 18.44
C GLN A 98 -2.51 2.92 17.53
N PRO A 99 -1.29 3.48 17.46
CA PRO A 99 -0.97 4.53 16.50
C PRO A 99 -1.08 3.97 15.08
N TRP A 100 -1.97 4.56 14.29
CA TRP A 100 -2.37 4.00 13.00
C TRP A 100 -2.08 4.93 11.82
N VAL A 101 -1.97 6.23 12.07
CA VAL A 101 -1.84 7.25 11.01
C VAL A 101 -0.56 7.03 10.20
N LEU A 102 0.61 6.91 10.86
CA LEU A 102 1.87 6.67 10.15
C LEU A 102 1.82 5.38 9.32
N ASN A 103 1.23 4.32 9.88
CA ASN A 103 1.13 3.05 9.19
C ASN A 103 0.21 3.14 7.97
N ALA A 104 -0.93 3.81 8.10
CA ALA A 104 -1.81 4.09 6.99
C ALA A 104 -1.12 4.92 5.91
N SER A 105 -0.40 5.99 6.27
CA SER A 105 0.32 6.83 5.31
C SER A 105 1.41 6.07 4.56
N ILE A 106 2.28 5.35 5.27
CA ILE A 106 3.35 4.55 4.65
C ILE A 106 2.74 3.46 3.77
N SER A 107 1.71 2.76 4.25
CA SER A 107 1.04 1.70 3.49
C SER A 107 0.34 2.24 2.26
N THR A 108 -0.29 3.42 2.30
CA THR A 108 -0.91 4.04 1.12
C THR A 108 0.13 4.46 0.09
N ILE A 109 1.28 5.00 0.51
CA ILE A 109 2.39 5.30 -0.41
C ILE A 109 2.91 4.01 -1.01
N ALA A 110 3.16 2.99 -0.19
CA ALA A 110 3.57 1.66 -0.65
C ALA A 110 2.59 1.10 -1.68
N PHE A 111 1.28 1.23 -1.45
CA PHE A 111 0.25 0.78 -2.39
C PHE A 111 0.43 1.41 -3.78
N VAL A 112 0.63 2.72 -3.87
CA VAL A 112 0.84 3.41 -5.16
C VAL A 112 2.11 2.93 -5.84
N LEU A 113 3.21 2.75 -5.09
CA LEU A 113 4.46 2.26 -5.65
C LEU A 113 4.36 0.79 -6.10
N TRP A 114 3.61 -0.04 -5.39
CA TRP A 114 3.31 -1.42 -5.80
C TRP A 114 2.41 -1.46 -7.03
N ALA A 115 1.39 -0.60 -7.11
CA ALA A 115 0.56 -0.45 -8.29
C ALA A 115 1.38 -0.07 -9.53
N TYR A 116 2.36 0.84 -9.35
CA TYR A 116 3.30 1.20 -10.41
C TYR A 116 4.21 0.04 -10.78
N THR A 117 4.84 -0.60 -9.79
CA THR A 117 5.77 -1.72 -9.96
C THR A 117 5.14 -2.87 -10.76
N LEU A 118 3.86 -3.14 -10.51
CA LEU A 118 3.10 -4.21 -11.14
C LEU A 118 2.47 -3.81 -12.47
N SER A 119 2.94 -2.74 -13.11
CA SER A 119 2.43 -2.24 -14.40
C SER A 119 0.93 -1.93 -14.36
N GLY A 120 0.51 -1.12 -13.38
CA GLY A 120 -0.87 -0.70 -13.22
C GLY A 120 -1.42 0.01 -14.46
N SER A 121 -2.67 -0.29 -14.83
CA SER A 121 -3.32 0.19 -16.06
C SER A 121 -3.28 1.71 -16.21
N VAL A 122 -3.42 2.45 -15.10
CA VAL A 122 -3.37 3.92 -15.08
C VAL A 122 -2.03 4.47 -15.58
N PHE A 123 -0.93 3.77 -15.31
CA PHE A 123 0.41 4.21 -15.73
C PHE A 123 0.69 3.85 -17.18
N LEU A 124 0.09 2.76 -17.66
CA LEU A 124 0.17 2.34 -19.06
C LEU A 124 -0.61 3.30 -19.97
N VAL A 125 -1.87 3.62 -19.63
CA VAL A 125 -2.70 4.52 -20.46
C VAL A 125 -2.17 5.94 -20.55
N HIS A 126 -1.33 6.40 -19.63
CA HIS A 126 -0.69 7.73 -19.72
C HIS A 126 0.76 7.68 -20.24
N GLY A 127 1.31 6.49 -20.51
CA GLY A 127 2.71 6.34 -20.91
C GLY A 127 3.73 6.71 -19.82
N TRP A 128 3.32 6.73 -18.55
CA TRP A 128 4.19 7.06 -17.40
C TRP A 128 5.01 5.85 -16.90
N TYR A 129 4.74 4.67 -17.44
CA TYR A 129 5.38 3.44 -17.02
C TYR A 129 6.81 3.33 -17.56
N SER A 130 7.77 3.13 -16.65
CA SER A 130 9.16 2.84 -16.94
C SER A 130 9.55 1.57 -16.19
N VAL A 131 10.05 0.57 -16.92
CA VAL A 131 10.47 -0.72 -16.35
C VAL A 131 11.58 -0.51 -15.31
N PHE A 132 12.51 0.41 -15.57
CA PHE A 132 13.59 0.71 -14.64
C PHE A 132 13.07 1.31 -13.33
N ALA A 133 12.17 2.30 -13.40
CA ALA A 133 11.56 2.87 -12.20
C ALA A 133 10.71 1.83 -11.45
N ALA A 134 9.96 0.99 -12.18
CA ALA A 134 9.12 -0.06 -11.61
C ALA A 134 9.94 -1.07 -10.81
N GLY A 135 11.12 -1.47 -11.30
CA GLY A 135 12.01 -2.39 -10.59
C GLY A 135 12.63 -1.85 -9.30
N LEU A 136 12.65 -0.52 -9.11
CA LEU A 136 13.36 0.11 -7.99
C LEU A 136 12.44 0.73 -6.93
N LEU A 137 11.34 1.35 -7.35
CA LEU A 137 10.54 2.22 -6.46
C LEU A 137 9.97 1.46 -5.25
N ALA A 138 9.22 0.37 -5.45
CA ALA A 138 8.62 -0.35 -4.32
C ALA A 138 9.66 -1.05 -3.43
N PRO A 139 10.65 -1.80 -3.96
CA PRO A 139 11.66 -2.45 -3.12
C PRO A 139 12.46 -1.48 -2.26
N ILE A 140 12.94 -0.37 -2.85
CA ILE A 140 13.71 0.65 -2.12
C ILE A 140 12.82 1.32 -1.07
N PHE A 141 11.60 1.71 -1.43
CA PHE A 141 10.68 2.33 -0.49
C PHE A 141 10.35 1.40 0.68
N THR A 142 10.02 0.13 0.41
CA THR A 142 9.75 -0.85 1.46
C THR A 142 10.94 -0.99 2.39
N PHE A 143 12.17 -1.12 1.86
CA PHE A 143 13.39 -1.19 2.67
C PHE A 143 13.58 0.03 3.57
N VAL A 144 13.38 1.23 3.04
CA VAL A 144 13.52 2.50 3.78
C VAL A 144 12.39 2.68 4.80
N ALA A 145 11.16 2.27 4.46
CA ALA A 145 9.99 2.40 5.33
C ALA A 145 10.17 1.68 6.68
N GLY A 146 10.88 0.55 6.72
CA GLY A 146 11.12 -0.21 7.94
C GLY A 146 11.91 0.54 9.04
N PHE A 147 12.63 1.61 8.67
CA PHE A 147 13.34 2.46 9.64
C PHE A 147 12.42 3.39 10.42
N PHE A 148 11.20 3.65 9.93
CA PHE A 148 10.25 4.52 10.60
C PHE A 148 9.41 3.72 11.60
N GLU A 149 9.26 4.28 12.80
CA GLU A 149 8.45 3.69 13.87
C GLU A 149 7.33 4.66 14.27
N PRO A 150 6.08 4.20 14.41
CA PRO A 150 4.98 5.07 14.83
C PRO A 150 5.20 5.56 16.27
N ARG A 151 5.12 6.87 16.46
CA ARG A 151 5.10 7.46 17.80
C ARG A 151 3.72 7.29 18.44
N PRO A 152 3.64 7.17 19.77
CA PRO A 152 2.37 7.20 20.47
C PRO A 152 1.77 8.61 20.37
N GLU A 153 0.48 8.67 20.04
CA GLU A 153 -0.34 9.90 20.07
C GLU A 153 -0.79 10.21 21.50
#